data_AF-A0A2E4KSP8-F1
#
_entry.id   AF-A0A2E4KSP8-F1
#
_cell.length_a   1.000
_cell.length_b   1.000
_cell.length_c   1.000
_cell.angle_alpha   90.00
_cell.angle_beta   90.00
_cell.angle_gamma   90.00
#
_symmetry.space_group_name_H-M   'P 1'
#
loop_
_entity.id
_entity.type
_entity.pdbx_description
1 polymer ?
#
loop_
_entity_poly.entity_id
_entity_poly.type
_entity_poly.pdbx_seq_one_letter_code
_entity_poly.pdbx_strand_id
1 'polypeptide(L)'
;MESPEDALREAQAAEVGGDLALAESLLRAASNRWKREPEFKLRHARVLRALGNERKALKVYRSVLKAHPQRADVAMNAAQTATSLNKLRLAESLWSRALSVGAQADIATEGLCRTIWTRGRKEESWERAKVAFVQGGSSSRVLHDFLRECAPIIGTSVPEIDLLETSELDGNFAPSESRRELSLKPATFSADSVESMAGISAADLSAPADQELTDLLGENESRQQIDMSALSNQIEASAATAEVNIPEDLLDFD
;
A
#
# COMPACT_ATOMS: atom_id res chain seq x y z
N MET A 1 9.57 24.46 -29.34
CA MET A 1 8.68 23.34 -29.00
C MET A 1 8.03 22.81 -30.28
N GLU A 2 8.61 21.76 -30.86
CA GLU A 2 8.15 21.17 -32.13
C GLU A 2 7.30 19.91 -31.92
N SER A 3 7.51 19.17 -30.82
CA SER A 3 6.72 17.99 -30.42
C SER A 3 5.93 18.21 -29.10
N PRO A 4 4.76 17.57 -28.91
CA PRO A 4 4.04 17.57 -27.63
C PRO A 4 4.86 16.97 -26.48
N GLU A 5 5.68 15.94 -26.76
CA GLU A 5 6.51 15.28 -25.75
C GLU A 5 7.61 16.22 -25.23
N ASP A 6 8.20 17.02 -26.11
CA ASP A 6 9.21 18.01 -25.71
C ASP A 6 8.61 19.06 -24.78
N ALA A 7 7.36 19.47 -25.03
CA ALA A 7 6.66 20.40 -24.17
C ALA A 7 6.35 19.84 -22.78
N LEU A 8 6.07 18.54 -22.68
CA LEU A 8 5.91 17.86 -21.40
C LEU A 8 7.26 17.73 -20.68
N ARG A 9 8.35 17.44 -21.41
CA ARG A 9 9.70 17.34 -20.84
C ARG A 9 10.18 18.68 -20.30
N GLU A 10 10.01 19.77 -21.07
CA GLU A 10 10.36 21.14 -20.65
C GLU A 10 9.55 21.56 -19.41
N ALA A 11 8.24 21.31 -19.41
CA ALA A 11 7.40 21.60 -18.25
C ALA A 11 7.82 20.80 -17.01
N GLN A 12 8.16 19.52 -17.17
CA GLN A 12 8.63 18.67 -16.07
C GLN A 12 10.00 19.11 -15.57
N ALA A 13 10.90 19.53 -16.44
CA ALA A 13 12.19 20.09 -16.05
C ALA A 13 12.02 21.35 -15.21
N ALA A 14 11.07 22.23 -15.58
CA ALA A 14 10.72 23.41 -14.78
C ALA A 14 10.07 23.06 -13.43
N GLU A 15 9.21 22.03 -13.38
CA GLU A 15 8.63 21.53 -12.12
C GLU A 15 9.70 20.99 -11.18
N VAL A 16 10.64 20.17 -11.69
CA VAL A 16 11.75 19.61 -10.91
C VAL A 16 12.75 20.71 -10.49
N GLY A 17 12.96 21.71 -11.33
CA GLY A 17 13.77 22.90 -11.03
C GLY A 17 13.13 23.83 -9.97
N GLY A 18 11.87 23.61 -9.60
CA GLY A 18 11.14 24.42 -8.63
C GLY A 18 10.50 25.70 -9.21
N ASP A 19 10.71 25.98 -10.49
CA ASP A 19 10.17 27.15 -11.19
C ASP A 19 8.72 26.91 -11.64
N LEU A 20 7.83 26.80 -10.66
CA LEU A 20 6.41 26.52 -10.88
C LEU A 20 5.70 27.56 -11.76
N ALA A 21 6.16 28.82 -11.75
CA ALA A 21 5.61 29.87 -12.61
C ALA A 21 5.96 29.68 -14.08
N LEU A 22 7.19 29.24 -14.38
CA LEU A 22 7.60 28.92 -15.75
C LEU A 22 6.84 27.69 -16.24
N ALA A 23 6.72 26.65 -15.40
CA ALA A 23 5.94 25.45 -15.69
C ALA A 23 4.47 25.78 -16.02
N GLU A 24 3.83 26.68 -15.25
CA GLU A 24 2.46 27.12 -15.53
C GLU A 24 2.33 27.79 -16.90
N SER A 25 3.26 28.69 -17.24
CA SER A 25 3.25 29.41 -18.51
C SER A 25 3.45 28.48 -19.71
N LEU A 26 4.38 27.53 -19.61
CA LEU A 26 4.65 26.52 -20.63
C LEU A 26 3.46 25.59 -20.84
N LEU A 27 2.90 25.05 -19.75
CA LEU A 27 1.74 24.16 -19.80
C LEU A 27 0.49 24.89 -20.30
N ARG A 28 0.32 26.17 -19.98
CA ARG A 28 -0.77 26.99 -20.50
C ARG A 28 -0.64 27.18 -22.01
N ALA A 29 0.54 27.54 -22.51
CA ALA A 29 0.81 27.66 -23.94
C ALA A 29 0.61 26.32 -24.67
N ALA A 30 1.13 25.24 -24.11
CA ALA A 30 0.96 23.88 -24.62
C ALA A 30 -0.52 23.47 -24.68
N SER A 31 -1.29 23.72 -23.63
CA SER A 31 -2.72 23.37 -23.58
C SER A 31 -3.56 24.12 -24.62
N ASN A 32 -3.13 25.31 -25.05
CA ASN A 32 -3.79 26.09 -26.10
C ASN A 32 -3.45 25.56 -27.50
N ARG A 33 -2.21 25.07 -27.69
CA ARG A 33 -1.77 24.46 -28.95
C ARG A 33 -2.37 23.06 -29.14
N TRP A 34 -2.34 22.23 -28.11
CA TRP A 34 -2.82 20.84 -28.13
C TRP A 34 -4.12 20.69 -27.33
N LYS A 35 -5.21 21.32 -27.81
CA LYS A 35 -6.51 21.33 -27.09
C LYS A 35 -7.12 19.94 -26.88
N ARG A 36 -6.78 19.00 -27.76
CA ARG A 36 -7.26 17.60 -27.77
C ARG A 36 -6.61 16.74 -26.70
N GLU A 37 -5.41 17.09 -26.24
CA GLU A 37 -4.69 16.30 -25.26
C GLU A 37 -5.04 16.76 -23.82
N PRO A 38 -5.66 15.89 -23.02
CA PRO A 38 -6.08 16.23 -21.66
C PRO A 38 -4.93 16.17 -20.64
N GLU A 39 -3.76 15.67 -21.02
CA GLU A 39 -2.57 15.59 -20.16
C GLU A 39 -1.99 16.97 -19.83
N PHE A 40 -1.84 17.85 -20.83
CA PHE A 40 -1.38 19.21 -20.59
C PHE A 40 -2.27 19.97 -19.61
N LYS A 41 -3.60 19.83 -19.76
CA LYS A 41 -4.57 20.45 -18.84
C LYS A 41 -4.52 19.85 -17.44
N LEU A 42 -4.29 18.53 -17.33
CA LEU A 42 -4.13 17.85 -16.06
C LEU A 42 -2.88 18.32 -15.32
N ARG A 43 -1.71 18.34 -15.99
CA ARG A 43 -0.45 18.82 -15.41
C ARG A 43 -0.55 20.30 -15.05
N HIS A 44 -1.10 21.13 -15.94
CA HIS A 44 -1.36 22.55 -15.65
C HIS A 44 -2.20 22.74 -14.38
N ALA A 45 -3.24 21.94 -14.19
CA ALA A 45 -4.05 21.99 -12.97
C ALA A 45 -3.27 21.53 -11.71
N ARG A 46 -2.36 20.55 -11.83
CA ARG A 46 -1.47 20.13 -10.73
C ARG A 46 -0.50 21.25 -10.35
N VAL A 47 0.15 21.88 -11.32
CA VAL A 47 1.03 23.04 -11.08
C VAL A 47 0.26 24.21 -10.47
N LEU A 48 -0.96 24.51 -10.95
CA LEU A 48 -1.81 25.53 -10.34
C LEU A 48 -2.14 25.23 -8.87
N ARG A 49 -2.31 23.95 -8.52
CA ARG A 49 -2.52 23.54 -7.12
C ARG A 49 -1.24 23.73 -6.30
N ALA A 50 -0.07 23.36 -6.84
CA ALA A 50 1.23 23.58 -6.19
C ALA A 50 1.52 25.06 -5.96
N LEU A 51 1.09 25.94 -6.87
CA LEU A 51 1.12 27.40 -6.73
C LEU A 51 0.09 27.96 -5.73
N GLY A 52 -0.71 27.11 -5.07
CA GLY A 52 -1.77 27.53 -4.14
C GLY A 52 -3.04 28.06 -4.82
N ASN A 53 -3.13 28.01 -6.14
CA ASN A 53 -4.28 28.52 -6.89
C ASN A 53 -5.37 27.46 -7.12
N GLU A 54 -5.82 26.85 -6.03
CA GLU A 54 -6.74 25.71 -6.04
C GLU A 54 -8.08 26.00 -6.73
N ARG A 55 -8.57 27.25 -6.63
CA ARG A 55 -9.82 27.67 -7.30
C ARG A 55 -9.71 27.59 -8.82
N LYS A 56 -8.55 27.97 -9.38
CA LYS A 56 -8.30 27.85 -10.83
C LYS A 56 -8.05 26.39 -11.20
N ALA A 57 -7.27 25.66 -10.41
CA ALA A 57 -7.02 24.23 -10.62
C ALA A 57 -8.32 23.43 -10.73
N LEU A 58 -9.27 23.63 -9.79
CA LEU A 58 -10.55 22.95 -9.81
C LEU A 58 -11.37 23.25 -11.08
N LYS A 59 -11.32 24.49 -11.60
CA LYS A 59 -12.00 24.83 -12.87
C LYS A 59 -11.41 24.06 -14.04
N VAL A 60 -10.09 23.94 -14.09
CA VAL A 60 -9.38 23.18 -15.14
C VAL A 60 -9.68 21.69 -15.01
N TYR A 61 -9.62 21.10 -13.82
CA TYR A 61 -10.00 19.69 -13.64
C TYR A 61 -11.44 19.41 -14.06
N ARG A 62 -12.38 20.31 -13.73
CA ARG A 62 -13.78 20.17 -14.14
C ARG A 62 -13.97 20.28 -15.65
N SER A 63 -13.21 21.12 -16.35
CA SER A 63 -13.29 21.19 -17.82
C SER A 63 -12.77 19.91 -18.45
N VAL A 64 -11.71 19.32 -17.89
CA VAL A 64 -11.16 18.04 -18.32
C VAL A 64 -12.14 16.89 -18.06
N LEU A 65 -12.77 16.83 -16.88
CA LEU A 65 -13.79 15.80 -16.55
C LEU A 65 -15.04 15.87 -17.42
N LYS A 66 -15.37 17.04 -17.97
CA LYS A 66 -16.47 17.21 -18.93
C LYS A 66 -16.11 16.60 -20.29
N ALA A 67 -14.87 16.78 -20.73
CA ALA A 67 -14.39 16.23 -22.01
C ALA A 67 -14.06 14.73 -21.91
N HIS A 68 -13.49 14.30 -20.78
CA HIS A 68 -13.03 12.94 -20.55
C HIS A 68 -13.60 12.40 -19.23
N PRO A 69 -14.85 11.92 -19.24
CA PRO A 69 -15.54 11.52 -18.03
C PRO A 69 -15.02 10.23 -17.38
N GLN A 70 -14.29 9.39 -18.13
CA GLN A 70 -13.77 8.08 -17.74
C GLN A 70 -12.37 8.15 -17.08
N ARG A 71 -11.86 9.35 -16.79
CA ARG A 71 -10.53 9.50 -16.19
C ARG A 71 -10.58 9.57 -14.66
N ALA A 72 -10.28 8.43 -14.02
CA ALA A 72 -10.25 8.28 -12.58
C ALA A 72 -9.23 9.21 -11.89
N ASP A 73 -8.03 9.34 -12.47
CA ASP A 73 -6.95 10.20 -12.00
C ASP A 73 -7.38 11.67 -11.88
N VAL A 74 -8.14 12.19 -12.85
CA VAL A 74 -8.67 13.56 -12.81
C VAL A 74 -9.75 13.69 -11.75
N ALA A 75 -10.61 12.68 -11.62
CA ALA A 75 -11.69 12.70 -10.63
C ALA A 75 -11.12 12.75 -9.21
N MET A 76 -10.09 11.96 -8.91
CA MET A 76 -9.38 11.97 -7.64
C MET A 76 -8.71 13.33 -7.38
N ASN A 77 -7.93 13.84 -8.33
CA ASN A 77 -7.26 15.14 -8.19
C ASN A 77 -8.28 16.29 -8.01
N ALA A 78 -9.39 16.26 -8.75
CA ALA A 78 -10.49 17.21 -8.59
C ALA A 78 -11.13 17.11 -7.20
N ALA A 79 -11.35 15.88 -6.69
CA ALA A 79 -11.93 15.66 -5.38
C ALA A 79 -11.01 16.14 -4.24
N GLN A 80 -9.71 15.87 -4.34
CA GLN A 80 -8.70 16.41 -3.41
C GLN A 80 -8.70 17.93 -3.40
N THR A 81 -8.67 18.59 -4.57
CA THR A 81 -8.74 20.06 -4.64
C THR A 81 -10.07 20.64 -4.16
N ALA A 82 -11.17 19.90 -4.30
CA ALA A 82 -12.45 20.31 -3.76
C ALA A 82 -12.48 20.21 -2.23
N THR A 83 -11.80 19.21 -1.68
CA THR A 83 -11.65 18.99 -0.23
C THR A 83 -10.83 20.11 0.41
N SER A 84 -9.68 20.47 -0.19
CA SER A 84 -8.86 21.57 0.32
C SER A 84 -9.54 22.94 0.24
N LEU A 85 -10.39 23.16 -0.78
CA LEU A 85 -11.27 24.33 -0.88
C LEU A 85 -12.49 24.29 0.05
N ASN A 86 -12.60 23.28 0.92
CA ASN A 86 -13.74 23.05 1.82
C ASN A 86 -15.11 22.95 1.12
N LYS A 87 -15.13 22.49 -0.14
CA LYS A 87 -16.35 22.25 -0.92
C LYS A 87 -16.79 20.79 -0.77
N LEU A 88 -17.11 20.41 0.47
CA LEU A 88 -17.30 19.01 0.86
C LEU A 88 -18.37 18.27 0.03
N ARG A 89 -19.53 18.89 -0.23
CA ARG A 89 -20.59 18.28 -1.06
C ARG A 89 -20.11 17.95 -2.48
N LEU A 90 -19.30 18.83 -3.07
CA LEU A 90 -18.73 18.61 -4.40
C LEU A 90 -17.65 17.52 -4.33
N ALA A 91 -16.81 17.54 -3.28
CA ALA A 91 -15.76 16.55 -3.08
C ALA A 91 -16.35 15.14 -2.96
N GLU A 92 -17.39 14.93 -2.16
CA GLU A 92 -18.08 13.63 -2.04
C GLU A 92 -18.57 13.10 -3.39
N SER A 93 -19.20 13.96 -4.20
CA SER A 93 -19.67 13.58 -5.53
C SER A 93 -18.53 13.20 -6.48
N LEU A 94 -17.38 13.88 -6.36
CA LEU A 94 -16.20 13.62 -7.19
C LEU A 94 -15.46 12.37 -6.76
N TRP A 95 -15.36 12.10 -5.45
CA TRP A 95 -14.80 10.86 -4.90
C TRP A 95 -15.66 9.66 -5.25
N SER A 96 -16.99 9.77 -5.12
CA SER A 96 -17.93 8.71 -5.51
C SER A 96 -17.81 8.41 -7.00
N ARG A 97 -17.65 9.45 -7.82
CA ARG A 97 -17.38 9.30 -9.25
C ARG A 97 -16.02 8.63 -9.51
N ALA A 98 -14.97 9.02 -8.79
CA ALA A 98 -13.65 8.40 -8.93
C ALA A 98 -13.74 6.88 -8.68
N LEU A 99 -14.44 6.45 -7.63
CA LEU A 99 -14.71 5.04 -7.34
C LEU A 99 -15.47 4.36 -8.49
N SER A 100 -16.52 4.99 -9.03
CA SER A 100 -17.30 4.41 -10.14
C SER A 100 -16.52 4.24 -11.44
N VAL A 101 -15.46 5.03 -11.63
CA VAL A 101 -14.62 5.01 -12.84
C VAL A 101 -13.45 4.03 -12.69
N GLY A 102 -13.25 3.43 -11.50
CA GLY A 102 -12.16 2.49 -11.24
C GLY A 102 -10.88 3.13 -10.71
N ALA A 103 -11.00 4.24 -9.96
CA ALA A 103 -9.89 4.70 -9.13
C ALA A 103 -9.48 3.64 -8.11
N GLN A 104 -8.24 3.69 -7.63
CA GLN A 104 -7.77 2.82 -6.54
C GLN A 104 -8.72 2.94 -5.33
N ALA A 105 -9.35 1.83 -4.98
CA ALA A 105 -10.46 1.79 -4.04
C ALA A 105 -10.07 2.32 -2.65
N ASP A 106 -8.86 2.02 -2.20
CA ASP A 106 -8.33 2.45 -0.89
C ASP A 106 -8.27 3.97 -0.78
N ILE A 107 -7.49 4.60 -1.66
CA ILE A 107 -7.24 6.06 -1.64
C ILE A 107 -8.54 6.82 -1.90
N ALA A 108 -9.36 6.36 -2.83
CA ALA A 108 -10.61 7.02 -3.15
C ALA A 108 -11.66 6.88 -2.03
N THR A 109 -11.70 5.75 -1.34
CA THR A 109 -12.60 5.53 -0.20
C THR A 109 -12.14 6.30 1.03
N GLU A 110 -10.84 6.33 1.32
CA GLU A 110 -10.27 7.15 2.39
C GLU A 110 -10.57 8.63 2.17
N GLY A 111 -10.30 9.15 0.96
CA GLY A 111 -10.67 10.51 0.58
C GLY A 111 -12.16 10.82 0.73
N LEU A 112 -13.03 9.89 0.32
CA LEU A 112 -14.48 10.01 0.52
C LEU A 112 -14.84 10.07 2.00
N CYS A 113 -14.34 9.13 2.80
CA CYS A 113 -14.62 9.05 4.23
C CYS A 113 -14.13 10.30 4.96
N ARG A 114 -12.91 10.79 4.68
CA ARG A 114 -12.42 12.06 5.22
C ARG A 114 -13.33 13.25 4.86
N THR A 115 -13.89 13.28 3.66
CA THR A 115 -14.86 14.35 3.29
C THR A 115 -16.19 14.24 4.04
N ILE A 116 -16.69 13.04 4.27
CA ILE A 116 -17.92 12.79 5.05
C ILE A 116 -17.68 13.12 6.53
N TRP A 117 -16.51 12.75 7.04
CA TRP A 117 -16.05 13.04 8.40
C TRP A 117 -16.00 14.54 8.68
N THR A 118 -15.35 15.31 7.81
CA THR A 118 -15.25 16.77 7.92
C THR A 118 -16.61 17.47 7.78
N ARG A 119 -17.57 16.85 7.09
CA ARG A 119 -18.96 17.32 7.02
C ARG A 119 -19.76 17.05 8.30
N GLY A 120 -19.25 16.20 9.21
CA GLY A 120 -19.84 15.91 10.52
C GLY A 120 -20.65 14.62 10.60
N ARG A 121 -20.69 13.80 9.53
CA ARG A 121 -21.37 12.49 9.51
C ARG A 121 -20.39 11.39 9.93
N LYS A 122 -19.97 11.41 11.19
CA LYS A 122 -18.85 10.60 11.68
C LYS A 122 -19.14 9.09 11.64
N GLU A 123 -20.35 8.69 12.03
CA GLU A 123 -20.78 7.30 12.10
C GLU A 123 -20.81 6.66 10.71
N GLU A 124 -21.43 7.34 9.73
CA GLU A 124 -21.47 6.85 8.34
C GLU A 124 -20.07 6.74 7.74
N SER A 125 -19.20 7.73 7.99
CA SER A 125 -17.82 7.69 7.52
C SER A 125 -17.07 6.47 8.05
N TRP A 126 -17.27 6.14 9.33
CA TRP A 126 -16.65 5.00 9.97
C TRP A 126 -17.17 3.67 9.42
N GLU A 127 -18.49 3.51 9.36
CA GLU A 127 -19.10 2.29 8.84
C GLU A 127 -18.66 2.03 7.40
N ARG A 128 -18.62 3.08 6.57
CA ARG A 128 -18.21 2.98 5.17
C ARG A 128 -16.74 2.62 5.03
N ALA A 129 -15.86 3.22 5.84
CA ALA A 129 -14.44 2.88 5.87
C ALA A 129 -14.21 1.44 6.35
N LYS A 130 -14.90 1.02 7.41
CA LYS A 130 -14.82 -0.34 7.95
C LYS A 130 -15.27 -1.39 6.94
N VAL A 131 -16.42 -1.18 6.29
CA VAL A 131 -16.94 -2.10 5.27
C VAL A 131 -15.97 -2.20 4.10
N ALA A 132 -15.44 -1.08 3.62
CA ALA A 132 -14.47 -1.08 2.53
C ALA A 132 -13.15 -1.78 2.92
N PHE A 133 -12.68 -1.58 4.15
CA PHE A 133 -11.48 -2.24 4.66
C PHE A 133 -11.64 -3.77 4.70
N VAL A 134 -12.76 -4.26 5.24
CA VAL A 134 -13.06 -5.70 5.29
C VAL A 134 -13.25 -6.28 3.88
N GLN A 135 -13.90 -5.55 2.98
CA GLN A 135 -14.05 -5.97 1.58
C GLN A 135 -12.73 -6.01 0.81
N GLY A 136 -11.78 -5.13 1.16
CA GLY A 136 -10.42 -5.11 0.62
C GLY A 136 -9.49 -6.17 1.20
N GLY A 137 -9.99 -7.11 2.01
CA GLY A 137 -9.16 -8.15 2.62
C GLY A 137 -8.31 -7.68 3.81
N SER A 138 -8.68 -6.56 4.44
CA SER A 138 -8.01 -6.02 5.63
C SER A 138 -6.51 -5.73 5.47
N SER A 139 -6.02 -5.52 4.24
CA SER A 139 -4.61 -5.24 3.93
C SER A 139 -4.30 -3.75 3.72
N SER A 140 -5.35 -2.92 3.60
CA SER A 140 -5.22 -1.51 3.24
C SER A 140 -4.79 -0.65 4.43
N ARG A 141 -3.48 -0.29 4.47
CA ARG A 141 -2.91 0.60 5.49
C ARG A 141 -3.59 1.98 5.52
N VAL A 142 -3.89 2.54 4.36
CA VAL A 142 -4.52 3.87 4.25
C VAL A 142 -5.88 3.91 4.95
N LEU A 143 -6.69 2.87 4.77
CA LEU A 143 -7.99 2.76 5.46
C LEU A 143 -7.82 2.43 6.94
N HIS A 144 -6.87 1.56 7.29
CA HIS A 144 -6.57 1.23 8.68
C HIS A 144 -6.10 2.46 9.49
N ASP A 145 -5.22 3.29 8.94
CA ASP A 145 -4.74 4.52 9.57
C ASP A 145 -5.90 5.50 9.80
N PHE A 146 -6.79 5.66 8.81
CA PHE A 146 -7.99 6.46 8.98
C PHE A 146 -8.91 5.92 10.10
N LEU A 147 -9.13 4.60 10.17
CA LEU A 147 -9.90 4.00 11.26
C LEU A 147 -9.20 4.20 12.61
N ARG A 148 -7.88 4.09 12.68
CA ARG A 148 -7.12 4.34 13.90
C ARG A 148 -7.27 5.79 14.40
N GLU A 149 -7.26 6.76 13.48
CA GLU A 149 -7.52 8.17 13.80
C GLU A 149 -8.96 8.39 14.31
N CYS A 150 -9.95 7.70 13.74
CA CYS A 150 -11.37 7.88 14.09
C CYS A 150 -11.82 7.10 15.35
N ALA A 151 -11.16 5.99 15.67
CA ALA A 151 -11.48 5.12 16.80
C ALA A 151 -11.68 5.83 18.16
N PRO A 152 -10.80 6.75 18.61
CA PRO A 152 -10.98 7.41 19.91
C PRO A 152 -12.23 8.30 19.96
N ILE A 153 -12.73 8.76 18.81
CA ILE A 153 -13.88 9.66 18.73
C ILE A 153 -15.20 8.89 18.74
N ILE A 154 -15.20 7.66 18.24
CA ILE A 154 -16.39 6.80 18.16
C ILE A 154 -16.47 5.84 19.35
N GLY A 155 -15.33 5.52 19.96
CA GLY A 155 -15.23 4.58 21.07
C GLY A 155 -15.30 3.11 20.64
N THR A 156 -15.02 2.82 19.36
CA THR A 156 -15.05 1.45 18.80
C THR A 156 -13.66 0.91 18.51
N SER A 157 -13.50 -0.41 18.62
CA SER A 157 -12.24 -1.09 18.28
C SER A 157 -12.02 -1.12 16.76
N VAL A 158 -10.78 -0.85 16.35
CA VAL A 158 -10.33 -0.95 14.96
C VAL A 158 -10.15 -2.44 14.62
N PRO A 159 -10.62 -2.91 13.45
CA PRO A 159 -10.30 -4.25 12.97
C PRO A 159 -8.79 -4.41 12.77
N GLU A 160 -8.24 -5.54 13.18
CA GLU A 160 -6.81 -5.83 13.01
C GLU A 160 -6.44 -5.89 11.52
N ILE A 161 -5.26 -5.37 11.19
CA ILE A 161 -4.71 -5.47 9.85
C ILE A 161 -4.24 -6.90 9.59
N ASP A 162 -4.58 -7.45 8.44
CA ASP A 162 -4.09 -8.77 8.06
C ASP A 162 -2.65 -8.64 7.58
N LEU A 163 -1.72 -8.76 8.52
CA LEU A 163 -0.28 -8.58 8.30
C LEU A 163 0.28 -9.61 7.30
N LEU A 164 -0.37 -10.76 7.14
CA LEU A 164 0.07 -11.83 6.24
C LEU A 164 0.03 -11.39 4.77
N GLU A 165 -0.98 -10.62 4.38
CA GLU A 165 -1.12 -10.08 3.02
C GLU A 165 -0.19 -8.87 2.77
N THR A 166 0.21 -8.15 3.83
CA THR A 166 1.05 -6.95 3.67
C THR A 166 2.53 -7.24 3.40
N SER A 167 2.96 -8.52 3.44
CA SER A 167 4.35 -8.99 3.20
C SER A 167 5.45 -8.33 4.05
N GLU A 168 5.08 -7.40 4.91
CA GLU A 168 5.94 -6.70 5.85
C GLU A 168 5.57 -7.25 7.24
N LEU A 169 6.29 -8.29 7.67
CA LEU A 169 6.39 -8.60 9.08
C LEU A 169 7.03 -7.39 9.75
N ASP A 170 6.22 -6.52 10.35
CA ASP A 170 6.73 -5.50 11.25
C ASP A 170 7.66 -6.21 12.25
N GLY A 171 8.96 -5.89 12.23
CA GLY A 171 9.96 -6.43 13.18
C GLY A 171 9.65 -6.11 14.65
N ASN A 172 8.58 -5.35 14.89
CA ASN A 172 7.99 -5.02 16.18
C ASN A 172 6.77 -5.90 16.52
N PHE A 173 6.65 -7.10 15.93
CA PHE A 173 5.70 -8.11 16.39
C PHE A 173 6.04 -8.52 17.83
N ALA A 174 5.59 -7.72 18.80
CA ALA A 174 5.30 -8.23 20.12
C ALA A 174 4.08 -9.12 19.92
N PRO A 175 4.21 -10.47 20.02
CA PRO A 175 3.05 -11.32 19.97
C PRO A 175 2.08 -10.78 21.00
N SER A 176 0.86 -10.47 20.57
CA SER A 176 -0.21 -10.12 21.49
C SER A 176 -0.23 -11.20 22.57
N GLU A 177 -0.17 -10.78 23.84
CA GLU A 177 -0.22 -11.64 25.03
C GLU A 177 -1.50 -12.52 25.08
N SER A 178 -2.34 -12.49 24.04
CA SER A 178 -3.48 -13.36 23.82
C SER A 178 -3.08 -14.78 23.37
N ARG A 179 -1.87 -14.98 22.83
CA ARG A 179 -1.28 -16.32 22.79
C ARG A 179 -0.63 -16.60 24.12
N ARG A 180 -1.50 -16.78 25.13
CA ARG A 180 -1.23 -17.37 26.43
C ARG A 180 0.15 -18.01 26.43
N GLU A 181 1.11 -17.34 27.06
CA GLU A 181 2.11 -18.10 27.79
C GLU A 181 1.29 -18.99 28.73
N LEU A 182 1.05 -20.22 28.29
CA LEU A 182 0.89 -21.35 29.18
C LEU A 182 2.22 -21.45 29.93
N SER A 183 2.52 -20.48 30.80
CA SER A 183 3.33 -20.76 31.97
C SER A 183 2.45 -21.68 32.81
N LEU A 184 2.51 -22.96 32.47
CA LEU A 184 1.96 -24.03 33.28
C LEU A 184 2.63 -23.85 34.64
N LYS A 185 1.90 -23.27 35.58
CA LYS A 185 2.35 -23.22 36.97
C LYS A 185 2.63 -24.68 37.37
N PRO A 186 3.78 -24.99 37.96
CA PRO A 186 4.10 -26.35 38.37
C PRO A 186 2.97 -26.87 39.25
N ALA A 187 2.51 -28.09 39.01
CA ALA A 187 1.43 -28.69 39.75
C ALA A 187 1.81 -28.73 41.24
N THR A 188 1.03 -28.07 42.11
CA THR A 188 1.21 -28.14 43.56
C THR A 188 0.08 -28.95 44.16
N PHE A 189 0.41 -30.11 44.75
CA PHE A 189 -0.56 -30.96 45.44
C PHE A 189 -0.62 -30.61 46.93
N SER A 190 -1.83 -30.57 47.51
CA SER A 190 -2.00 -30.47 48.96
C SER A 190 -1.78 -31.84 49.63
N ALA A 191 -1.47 -31.86 50.93
CA ALA A 191 -1.19 -33.11 51.65
C ALA A 191 -2.37 -34.09 51.66
N ASP A 192 -3.61 -33.59 51.53
CA ASP A 192 -4.86 -34.37 51.49
C ASP A 192 -5.36 -34.64 50.05
N SER A 193 -4.53 -34.39 49.03
CA SER A 193 -4.90 -34.60 47.63
C SER A 193 -4.90 -36.07 47.24
N VAL A 194 -5.73 -36.46 46.27
CA VAL A 194 -5.84 -37.86 45.82
C VAL A 194 -4.51 -38.39 45.26
N GLU A 195 -3.70 -37.49 44.70
CA GLU A 195 -2.38 -37.74 44.15
C GLU A 195 -1.35 -38.06 45.24
N SER A 196 -1.43 -37.43 46.42
CA SER A 196 -0.55 -37.75 47.56
C SER A 196 -0.91 -39.12 48.16
N MET A 197 -2.21 -39.45 48.21
CA MET A 197 -2.68 -40.78 48.63
C MET A 197 -2.27 -41.90 47.66
N ALA A 198 -2.10 -41.57 46.38
CA ALA A 198 -1.57 -42.46 45.36
C ALA A 198 -0.03 -42.52 45.33
N GLY A 199 0.66 -41.71 46.16
CA GLY A 199 2.11 -41.66 46.24
C GLY A 199 2.80 -40.92 45.08
N ILE A 200 2.07 -40.12 44.30
CA ILE A 200 2.58 -39.38 43.15
C ILE A 200 3.00 -37.97 43.61
N SER A 201 4.26 -37.60 43.40
CA SER A 201 4.76 -36.28 43.75
C SER A 201 4.72 -35.32 42.56
N ALA A 202 4.69 -34.01 42.83
CA ALA A 202 4.76 -32.96 41.81
C ALA A 202 6.00 -33.05 40.91
N ALA A 203 7.10 -33.62 41.42
CA ALA A 203 8.33 -33.84 40.67
C ALA A 203 8.23 -35.01 39.68
N ASP A 204 7.31 -35.96 39.89
CA ASP A 204 7.12 -37.10 38.98
C ASP A 204 6.32 -36.71 37.72
N LEU A 205 5.62 -35.57 37.76
CA LEU A 205 4.85 -35.03 36.63
C LEU A 205 5.58 -33.93 35.86
N SER A 206 6.69 -33.41 36.39
CA SER A 206 7.58 -32.55 35.62
C SER A 206 8.37 -33.42 34.66
N ALA A 207 7.95 -33.48 33.40
CA ALA A 207 8.75 -34.07 32.34
C ALA A 207 10.10 -33.32 32.24
N PRO A 208 11.24 -34.02 32.05
CA PRO A 208 12.48 -33.33 31.69
C PRO A 208 12.26 -32.66 30.34
N ALA A 209 12.18 -31.33 30.35
CA ALA A 209 12.29 -30.56 29.13
C ALA A 209 13.66 -30.86 28.51
N ASP A 210 13.70 -31.03 27.19
CA ASP A 210 14.89 -30.89 26.33
C ASP A 210 15.54 -32.14 25.72
N GLN A 211 14.94 -33.34 25.75
CA GLN A 211 15.51 -34.48 25.00
C GLN A 211 14.63 -35.06 23.89
N GLU A 212 13.31 -35.14 24.05
CA GLU A 212 12.47 -35.84 23.06
C GLU A 212 11.87 -34.93 21.97
N LEU A 213 11.80 -33.61 22.20
CA LEU A 213 11.25 -32.68 21.20
C LEU A 213 12.26 -32.26 20.13
N THR A 214 13.55 -32.27 20.45
CA THR A 214 14.64 -31.91 19.52
C THR A 214 14.87 -32.97 18.44
N ASP A 215 14.69 -34.26 18.74
CA ASP A 215 14.84 -35.34 17.75
C ASP A 215 13.65 -35.41 16.76
N LEU A 216 12.46 -34.92 17.17
CA LEU A 216 11.25 -34.92 16.34
C LEU A 216 11.19 -33.74 15.35
N LEU A 217 11.83 -32.63 15.69
CA LEU A 217 11.81 -31.40 14.87
C LEU A 217 12.97 -31.29 13.88
N GLY A 218 13.91 -32.25 13.87
CA GLY A 218 14.92 -32.36 12.80
C GLY A 218 15.85 -31.15 12.65
N GLU A 219 15.96 -30.29 13.66
CA GLU A 219 16.90 -29.16 13.68
C GLU A 219 18.29 -29.60 14.14
N ASN A 220 18.87 -30.58 13.45
CA ASN A 220 20.32 -30.76 13.43
C ASN A 220 20.82 -30.24 12.08
N GLU A 221 20.78 -28.91 11.91
CA GLU A 221 21.61 -28.23 10.92
C GLU A 221 23.08 -28.38 11.36
N SER A 222 23.70 -29.50 11.01
CA SER A 222 25.14 -29.55 10.85
C SER A 222 25.49 -28.53 9.76
N ARG A 223 25.87 -27.32 10.17
CA ARG A 223 26.49 -26.33 9.29
C ARG A 223 27.75 -26.94 8.69
N GLN A 224 27.60 -27.61 7.55
CA GLN A 224 28.73 -27.94 6.70
C GLN A 224 29.25 -26.61 6.15
N GLN A 225 30.38 -26.15 6.70
CA GLN A 225 31.16 -25.06 6.13
C GLN A 225 31.62 -25.50 4.74
N ILE A 226 30.97 -24.99 3.70
CA ILE A 226 31.42 -25.17 2.33
C ILE A 226 32.57 -24.19 2.12
N ASP A 227 33.79 -24.71 2.05
CA ASP A 227 35.02 -23.94 1.79
C ASP A 227 35.05 -23.48 0.32
N MET A 228 34.68 -22.22 0.07
CA MET A 228 34.59 -21.61 -1.27
C MET A 228 35.92 -21.01 -1.76
N SER A 229 37.06 -21.57 -1.35
CA SER A 229 38.39 -21.04 -1.67
C SER A 229 38.93 -21.45 -3.06
N ALA A 230 38.20 -22.27 -3.82
CA ALA A 230 38.61 -22.74 -5.15
C ALA A 230 37.94 -22.03 -6.34
N LEU A 231 37.01 -21.09 -6.11
CA LEU A 231 36.22 -20.47 -7.19
C LEU A 231 36.84 -19.18 -7.79
N SER A 232 37.97 -18.69 -7.28
CA SER A 232 38.57 -17.44 -7.72
C SER A 232 39.58 -17.56 -8.87
N ASN A 233 39.86 -18.76 -9.38
CA ASN A 233 40.98 -18.98 -10.31
C ASN A 233 40.60 -19.40 -11.75
N GLN A 234 39.38 -19.10 -12.21
CA GLN A 234 38.95 -19.40 -13.59
C GLN A 234 38.27 -18.22 -14.32
N ILE A 235 38.64 -16.97 -13.98
CA ILE A 235 38.31 -15.82 -14.84
C ILE A 235 39.58 -15.38 -15.55
N GLU A 236 40.10 -16.22 -16.43
CA GLU A 236 41.02 -15.84 -17.51
C GLU A 236 41.27 -17.06 -18.41
N ALA A 237 40.36 -17.30 -19.38
CA ALA A 237 40.65 -17.86 -20.70
C ALA A 237 39.36 -18.23 -21.44
N SER A 238 39.01 -17.42 -22.44
CA SER A 238 38.69 -17.81 -23.82
C SER A 238 37.58 -16.94 -24.42
N ALA A 239 38.00 -15.82 -25.00
CA ALA A 239 37.29 -15.24 -26.12
C ALA A 239 37.33 -16.26 -27.29
N ALA A 240 36.18 -16.81 -27.67
CA ALA A 240 35.97 -17.42 -28.98
C ALA A 240 34.48 -17.41 -29.31
N THR A 241 34.16 -16.64 -30.35
CA THR A 241 32.91 -16.57 -31.09
C THR A 241 32.35 -17.95 -31.45
N ALA A 242 31.07 -18.20 -31.20
CA ALA A 242 30.33 -19.29 -31.80
C ALA A 242 28.97 -18.77 -32.31
N GLU A 243 28.89 -18.65 -33.64
CA GLU A 243 27.68 -18.41 -34.41
C GLU A 243 26.67 -19.53 -34.13
N VAL A 244 25.47 -19.16 -33.66
CA VAL A 244 24.36 -20.10 -33.52
C VAL A 244 23.61 -20.15 -34.85
N ASN A 245 23.89 -21.19 -35.64
CA ASN A 245 23.10 -21.54 -36.83
C ASN A 245 21.76 -22.14 -36.39
N ILE A 246 20.67 -21.42 -36.66
CA ILE A 246 19.30 -21.92 -36.47
C ILE A 246 18.89 -22.61 -37.78
N PRO A 247 18.52 -23.90 -37.77
CA PRO A 247 18.04 -24.60 -38.97
C PRO A 247 16.67 -24.07 -39.42
N GLU A 248 16.52 -23.83 -40.73
CA GLU A 248 15.34 -23.22 -41.37
C GLU A 248 14.08 -24.10 -41.41
N ASP A 249 14.12 -25.35 -40.94
CA ASP A 249 12.98 -26.29 -40.99
C ASP A 249 11.92 -26.09 -39.88
N LEU A 250 11.91 -24.93 -39.21
CA LEU A 250 10.96 -24.63 -38.12
C LEU A 250 10.00 -23.46 -38.42
N LEU A 251 9.94 -22.99 -39.67
CA LEU A 251 9.16 -21.81 -40.07
C LEU A 251 8.08 -22.06 -41.15
N ASP A 252 7.66 -23.32 -41.36
CA ASP A 252 6.48 -23.61 -42.18
C ASP A 252 5.35 -24.19 -41.31
N PHE A 253 4.40 -23.33 -40.94
CA PHE A 253 3.06 -23.74 -40.49
C PHE A 253 2.08 -23.41 -41.62
N ASP A 254 1.54 -24.45 -42.26
CA ASP A 254 0.30 -24.39 -43.06
C ASP A 254 -0.91 -24.03 -42.19
#